data_AF-A0AA96TFF6-F1
#
_entry.id   AF-A0AA96TFF6-F1
#
_cell.length_a   1.000
_cell.length_b   1.000
_cell.length_c   1.000
_cell.angle_alpha   90.00
_cell.angle_beta   90.00
_cell.angle_gamma   90.00
#
_symmetry.space_group_name_H-M   'P 1'
#
loop_
_entity.id
_entity.type
_entity.pdbx_description
1 polymer ?
#
loop_
_entity_poly.entity_id
_entity_poly.type
_entity_poly.pdbx_seq_one_letter_code
_entity_poly.pdbx_strand_id
1 'polypeptide(L)'
;MPLLGTRLAAEPWPALLWNGARLHRAGAAEADGLALVALAASPPEGSGDDVERALRTGLAVSAALTDVVGTGAVTGRPTTGVVAAAACAAVAGGTDPPDLDPVLDVAAALMVVRPPGDGSGTAVDAVAAGHCLAAGWLAPQVLRAGLVGTPGTLQDTVSTVTGRPAGHLRTAPVTDGPGAPVGPAGALLAGLR
;
A
#
# COMPACT_ATOMS: atom_id res chain seq x y z
N MET A 1 15.29 7.16 5.30
CA MET A 1 15.17 6.12 4.26
C MET A 1 15.94 6.53 3.01
N PRO A 2 16.69 5.62 2.33
CA PRO A 2 17.44 5.96 1.12
C PRO A 2 16.54 6.33 -0.07
N LEU A 3 17.01 7.27 -0.90
CA LEU A 3 16.39 7.64 -2.17
C LEU A 3 17.02 6.83 -3.31
N LEU A 4 16.28 5.88 -3.87
CA LEU A 4 16.77 4.92 -4.86
C LEU A 4 17.39 5.62 -6.08
N GLY A 5 18.55 5.08 -6.48
CA GLY A 5 19.37 5.61 -7.58
C GLY A 5 20.01 6.96 -7.28
N THR A 6 20.19 7.29 -6.00
CA THR A 6 20.95 8.46 -5.52
C THR A 6 21.85 8.05 -4.35
N ARG A 7 22.63 8.99 -3.80
CA ARG A 7 23.38 8.80 -2.53
C ARG A 7 22.75 9.58 -1.36
N LEU A 8 21.49 9.98 -1.52
CA LEU A 8 20.77 10.81 -0.55
C LEU A 8 19.77 9.96 0.24
N ALA A 9 19.37 10.49 1.40
CA ALA A 9 18.32 9.94 2.23
C ALA A 9 17.33 11.06 2.60
N ALA A 10 16.09 10.67 2.87
CA ALA A 10 15.05 11.57 3.37
C ALA A 10 14.16 10.86 4.40
N GLU A 11 13.28 11.62 5.04
CA GLU A 11 12.21 11.07 5.88
C GLU A 11 11.31 10.09 5.10
N PRO A 12 10.60 9.17 5.76
CA PRO A 12 9.82 8.12 5.10
C PRO A 12 8.87 8.63 4.02
N TRP A 13 8.06 9.65 4.30
CA TRP A 13 7.09 10.20 3.35
C TRP A 13 7.70 10.65 2.01
N PRO A 14 8.63 11.63 1.97
CA PRO A 14 9.23 12.06 0.70
C PRO A 14 10.05 10.95 0.04
N ALA A 15 10.64 10.04 0.80
CA ALA A 15 11.39 8.92 0.26
C ALA A 15 10.48 7.87 -0.41
N LEU A 16 9.30 7.57 0.15
CA LEU A 16 8.31 6.67 -0.46
C LEU A 16 7.72 7.27 -1.75
N LEU A 17 7.44 8.58 -1.76
CA LEU A 17 7.01 9.29 -2.97
C LEU A 17 8.04 9.13 -4.10
N TRP A 18 9.31 9.42 -3.80
CA TRP A 18 10.40 9.30 -4.78
C TRP A 18 10.61 7.85 -5.24
N ASN A 19 10.69 6.92 -4.30
CA ASN A 19 11.00 5.52 -4.58
C ASN A 19 9.86 4.84 -5.35
N GLY A 20 8.59 5.09 -5.01
CA GLY A 20 7.46 4.52 -5.74
C GLY A 20 7.41 4.98 -7.20
N ALA A 21 7.69 6.25 -7.47
CA ALA A 21 7.78 6.77 -8.83
C ALA A 21 8.92 6.12 -9.63
N ARG A 22 10.07 5.85 -8.98
CA ARG A 22 11.21 5.16 -9.59
C ARG A 22 10.90 3.69 -9.89
N LEU A 23 10.34 2.97 -8.92
CA LEU A 23 9.95 1.57 -9.06
C LEU A 23 8.95 1.38 -10.20
N HIS A 24 7.94 2.26 -10.27
CA HIS A 24 6.97 2.25 -11.37
C HIS A 24 7.65 2.44 -12.73
N ARG A 25 8.53 3.45 -12.88
CA ARG A 25 9.27 3.68 -14.13
C ARG A 25 10.19 2.52 -14.51
N ALA A 26 10.70 1.79 -13.52
CA ALA A 26 11.54 0.62 -13.72
C ALA A 26 10.72 -0.66 -14.04
N GLY A 27 9.39 -0.61 -13.96
CA GLY A 27 8.55 -1.79 -14.09
C GLY A 27 8.76 -2.81 -12.96
N ALA A 28 9.14 -2.34 -11.77
CA ALA A 28 9.37 -3.19 -10.61
C ALA A 28 8.08 -3.85 -10.12
N ALA A 29 8.23 -4.97 -9.40
CA ALA A 29 7.09 -5.67 -8.86
C ALA A 29 6.43 -4.87 -7.73
N GLU A 30 5.13 -5.02 -7.54
CA GLU A 30 4.40 -4.36 -6.44
C GLU A 30 5.01 -4.69 -5.06
N ALA A 31 5.46 -5.94 -4.88
CA ALA A 31 6.12 -6.40 -3.67
C ALA A 31 7.35 -5.57 -3.31
N ASP A 32 8.09 -5.03 -4.29
CA ASP A 32 9.26 -4.18 -4.03
C ASP A 32 8.84 -2.84 -3.39
N GLY A 33 7.73 -2.27 -3.84
CA GLY A 33 7.15 -1.05 -3.24
C GLY A 33 6.61 -1.31 -1.84
N LEU A 34 5.88 -2.40 -1.65
CA LEU A 34 5.36 -2.79 -0.33
C LEU A 34 6.49 -3.10 0.66
N ALA A 35 7.63 -3.62 0.20
CA ALA A 35 8.78 -3.89 1.07
C ALA A 35 9.36 -2.59 1.63
N LEU A 36 9.45 -1.53 0.81
CA LEU A 36 9.86 -0.21 1.29
C LEU A 36 8.88 0.37 2.31
N VAL A 37 7.58 0.15 2.12
CA VAL A 37 6.54 0.58 3.07
C VAL A 37 6.68 -0.17 4.40
N ALA A 38 6.84 -1.50 4.36
CA ALA A 38 7.04 -2.32 5.56
C ALA A 38 8.30 -1.88 6.32
N LEU A 39 9.43 -1.70 5.62
CA LEU A 39 10.67 -1.22 6.20
C LEU A 39 10.54 0.18 6.82
N ALA A 40 9.78 1.08 6.19
CA ALA A 40 9.54 2.43 6.70
C ALA A 40 8.61 2.46 7.93
N ALA A 41 7.77 1.43 8.12
CA ALA A 41 6.82 1.33 9.21
C ALA A 41 7.31 0.44 10.36
N SER A 42 8.29 -0.43 10.11
CA SER A 42 8.84 -1.35 11.09
C SER A 42 9.59 -0.59 12.20
N PRO A 43 9.44 -1.00 13.47
CA PRO A 43 10.28 -0.47 14.54
C PRO A 43 11.75 -0.87 14.33
N PRO A 44 12.72 -0.14 14.93
CA PRO A 44 14.15 -0.47 14.82
C PRO A 44 14.49 -1.90 15.24
N GLU A 45 13.72 -2.46 16.18
CA GLU A 45 13.88 -3.81 16.72
C GLU A 45 13.06 -4.87 15.94
N GLY A 46 12.35 -4.46 14.89
CA GLY A 46 11.47 -5.32 14.11
C GLY A 46 12.22 -6.47 13.42
N SER A 47 11.59 -7.63 13.35
CA SER A 47 12.18 -8.81 12.73
C SER A 47 11.95 -8.84 11.21
N GLY A 48 12.76 -9.63 10.50
CA GLY A 48 12.51 -9.92 9.08
C GLY A 48 11.16 -10.62 8.84
N ASP A 49 10.72 -11.43 9.81
CA ASP A 49 9.47 -12.18 9.75
C ASP A 49 8.26 -11.22 9.85
N ASP A 50 8.38 -10.13 10.60
CA ASP A 50 7.36 -9.06 10.66
C ASP A 50 7.22 -8.35 9.32
N VAL A 51 8.34 -8.06 8.64
CA VAL A 51 8.33 -7.49 7.29
C VAL A 51 7.69 -8.45 6.30
N GLU A 52 8.00 -9.75 6.37
CA GLU A 52 7.40 -10.76 5.50
C GLU A 52 5.89 -10.91 5.75
N ARG A 53 5.45 -10.91 7.01
CA ARG A 53 4.03 -10.93 7.39
C ARG A 53 3.29 -9.70 6.89
N ALA A 54 3.89 -8.51 7.02
CA ALA A 54 3.35 -7.27 6.50
C ALA A 54 3.20 -7.29 4.98
N LEU A 55 4.24 -7.76 4.27
CA LEU A 55 4.24 -7.94 2.82
C LEU A 55 3.13 -8.87 2.35
N ARG A 56 3.00 -10.06 2.96
CA ARG A 56 1.93 -11.02 2.65
C ARG A 56 0.55 -10.39 2.83
N THR A 57 0.36 -9.62 3.90
CA THR A 57 -0.91 -8.95 4.18
C THR A 57 -1.23 -7.88 3.13
N GLY A 58 -0.27 -7.02 2.80
CA GLY A 58 -0.44 -5.99 1.77
C GLY A 58 -0.78 -6.58 0.40
N LEU A 59 -0.09 -7.65 0.00
CA LEU A 59 -0.37 -8.36 -1.26
C LEU A 59 -1.75 -9.04 -1.25
N ALA A 60 -2.15 -9.64 -0.14
CA ALA A 60 -3.48 -10.25 0.00
C ALA A 60 -4.60 -9.19 -0.12
N VAL A 61 -4.40 -8.02 0.49
CA VAL A 61 -5.33 -6.88 0.34
C VAL A 61 -5.35 -6.37 -1.09
N SER A 62 -4.19 -6.23 -1.75
CA SER A 62 -4.10 -5.82 -3.16
C SER A 62 -4.90 -6.75 -4.08
N ALA A 63 -4.72 -8.07 -3.91
CA ALA A 63 -5.47 -9.07 -4.66
C ALA A 63 -6.99 -8.94 -4.43
N ALA A 64 -7.42 -8.81 -3.17
CA ALA A 64 -8.83 -8.70 -2.81
C ALA A 64 -9.50 -7.39 -3.28
N LEU A 65 -8.73 -6.31 -3.47
CA LEU A 65 -9.26 -5.03 -3.97
C LEU A 65 -9.80 -5.12 -5.40
N THR A 66 -9.36 -6.11 -6.18
CA THR A 66 -9.94 -6.39 -7.50
C THR A 66 -11.43 -6.70 -7.40
N ASP A 67 -11.83 -7.48 -6.38
CA ASP A 67 -13.23 -7.84 -6.14
C ASP A 67 -14.03 -6.67 -5.54
N VAL A 68 -13.37 -5.82 -4.74
CA VAL A 68 -14.00 -4.62 -4.15
C VAL A 68 -14.35 -3.61 -5.23
N VAL A 69 -13.42 -3.33 -6.15
CA VAL A 69 -13.65 -2.40 -7.26
C VAL A 69 -14.57 -3.03 -8.31
N GLY A 70 -14.46 -4.34 -8.53
CA GLY A 70 -15.19 -5.11 -9.53
C GLY A 70 -14.69 -4.93 -10.96
N THR A 71 -15.22 -5.71 -11.91
CA THR A 71 -14.87 -5.63 -13.34
C THR A 71 -15.90 -4.80 -14.11
N GLY A 72 -15.50 -3.78 -14.86
CA GLY A 72 -16.44 -2.95 -15.63
C GLY A 72 -15.93 -1.55 -15.96
N ALA A 73 -16.72 -0.80 -16.72
CA ALA A 73 -16.48 0.64 -16.94
C ALA A 73 -16.70 1.40 -15.62
N VAL A 74 -15.81 2.34 -15.32
CA VAL A 74 -15.84 3.13 -14.08
C VAL A 74 -15.82 4.62 -14.43
N THR A 75 -16.50 5.43 -13.63
CA THR A 75 -16.52 6.89 -13.78
C THR A 75 -15.25 7.56 -13.26
N GLY A 76 -14.43 6.83 -12.49
CA GLY A 76 -13.06 7.18 -12.15
C GLY A 76 -12.27 5.97 -11.64
N ARG A 77 -10.94 6.11 -11.56
CA ARG A 77 -10.05 5.05 -11.03
C ARG A 77 -9.43 5.52 -9.70
N PRO A 78 -9.84 4.94 -8.56
CA PRO A 78 -9.21 5.27 -7.29
C PRO A 78 -7.82 4.64 -7.19
N THR A 79 -6.88 5.31 -6.53
CA THR A 79 -5.55 4.78 -6.21
C THR A 79 -5.64 3.73 -5.09
N THR A 80 -6.24 2.58 -5.38
CA THR A 80 -6.48 1.51 -4.39
C THR A 80 -5.20 0.92 -3.80
N GLY A 81 -4.06 1.08 -4.46
CA GLY A 81 -2.74 0.72 -3.91
C GLY A 81 -2.42 1.40 -2.57
N VAL A 82 -3.07 2.53 -2.25
CA VAL A 82 -3.00 3.16 -0.91
C VAL A 82 -3.47 2.20 0.18
N VAL A 83 -4.53 1.43 -0.07
CA VAL A 83 -5.16 0.54 0.90
C VAL A 83 -4.27 -0.68 1.17
N ALA A 84 -3.70 -1.27 0.12
CA ALA A 84 -2.71 -2.36 0.26
C ALA A 84 -1.44 -1.91 1.00
N ALA A 85 -0.92 -0.72 0.66
CA ALA A 85 0.24 -0.15 1.35
C ALA A 85 -0.08 0.19 2.83
N ALA A 86 -1.29 0.66 3.13
CA ALA A 86 -1.73 0.94 4.50
C ALA A 86 -1.82 -0.33 5.35
N ALA A 87 -2.41 -1.40 4.81
CA ALA A 87 -2.44 -2.70 5.48
C ALA A 87 -1.02 -3.22 5.76
N CYS A 88 -0.13 -3.13 4.77
CA CYS A 88 1.29 -3.48 4.93
C CYS A 88 1.95 -2.66 6.05
N ALA A 89 1.82 -1.33 6.02
CA ALA A 89 2.40 -0.44 7.02
C ALA A 89 1.85 -0.68 8.43
N ALA A 90 0.54 -0.93 8.55
CA ALA A 90 -0.11 -1.19 9.84
C ALA A 90 0.42 -2.48 10.48
N VAL A 91 0.49 -3.57 9.70
CA VAL A 91 1.01 -4.86 10.18
C VAL A 91 2.50 -4.77 10.54
N ALA A 92 3.31 -4.10 9.71
CA ALA A 92 4.71 -3.84 10.03
C ALA A 92 4.89 -3.00 11.30
N GLY A 93 3.95 -2.10 11.57
CA GLY A 93 3.88 -1.30 12.79
C GLY A 93 3.21 -2.00 13.97
N GLY A 94 2.91 -3.31 13.88
CA GLY A 94 2.38 -4.13 14.97
C GLY A 94 0.86 -4.24 15.06
N THR A 95 0.11 -3.79 14.05
CA THR A 95 -1.35 -4.01 14.01
C THR A 95 -1.67 -5.43 13.58
N ASP A 96 -2.57 -6.12 14.28
CA ASP A 96 -2.99 -7.45 13.87
C ASP A 96 -3.92 -7.39 12.64
N PRO A 97 -3.82 -8.32 11.68
CA PRO A 97 -4.63 -8.30 10.46
C PRO A 97 -6.15 -8.19 10.67
N PRO A 98 -6.76 -8.80 11.71
CA PRO A 98 -8.19 -8.62 11.99
C PRO A 98 -8.60 -7.19 12.39
N ASP A 99 -7.65 -6.37 12.85
CA ASP A 99 -7.91 -5.03 13.40
C ASP A 99 -7.59 -3.92 12.38
N LEU A 100 -7.50 -4.26 11.09
CA LEU A 100 -7.08 -3.32 10.05
C LEU A 100 -8.17 -2.31 9.67
N ASP A 101 -9.45 -2.60 9.88
CA ASP A 101 -10.57 -1.80 9.38
C ASP A 101 -10.43 -0.28 9.63
N PRO A 102 -10.09 0.20 10.84
CA PRO A 102 -9.92 1.64 11.08
C PRO A 102 -8.78 2.27 10.26
N VAL A 103 -7.71 1.53 9.99
CA VAL A 103 -6.61 2.00 9.13
C VAL A 103 -7.07 2.08 7.68
N LEU A 104 -7.87 1.11 7.23
CA LEU A 104 -8.36 1.08 5.85
C LEU A 104 -9.32 2.22 5.56
N ASP A 105 -10.13 2.64 6.55
CA ASP A 105 -10.98 3.82 6.42
C ASP A 105 -10.18 5.12 6.30
N VAL A 106 -9.09 5.27 7.06
CA VAL A 106 -8.16 6.40 6.89
C VAL A 106 -7.49 6.34 5.52
N ALA A 107 -7.01 5.16 5.11
CA ALA A 107 -6.37 4.95 3.81
C ALA A 107 -7.32 5.31 2.65
N ALA A 108 -8.61 5.00 2.77
CA ALA A 108 -9.62 5.32 1.78
C ALA A 108 -9.77 6.84 1.57
N ALA A 109 -9.73 7.62 2.65
CA ALA A 109 -9.78 9.08 2.59
C ALA A 109 -8.52 9.70 1.93
N LEU A 110 -7.41 8.97 1.88
CA LEU A 110 -6.16 9.40 1.24
C LEU A 110 -6.06 8.97 -0.24
N MET A 111 -7.04 8.24 -0.76
CA MET A 111 -7.04 7.85 -2.17
C MET A 111 -7.27 9.05 -3.08
N VAL A 112 -6.57 9.06 -4.22
CA VAL A 112 -6.82 10.00 -5.31
C VAL A 112 -7.70 9.31 -6.34
N VAL A 113 -8.70 10.04 -6.84
CA VAL A 113 -9.57 9.57 -7.92
C VAL A 113 -9.10 10.18 -9.23
N ARG A 114 -8.79 9.32 -10.19
CA ARG A 114 -8.43 9.74 -11.54
C ARG A 114 -9.63 9.71 -12.47
N PRO A 115 -9.73 10.64 -13.44
CA PRO A 115 -10.73 10.57 -14.47
C PRO A 115 -10.68 9.22 -15.25
N PRO A 116 -11.69 8.93 -16.07
CA PRO A 116 -11.59 7.90 -17.07
C PRO A 116 -11.03 8.50 -18.36
N GLY A 117 -9.89 8.00 -18.85
CA GLY A 117 -9.35 8.36 -20.17
C GLY A 117 -8.36 9.52 -20.20
N ASP A 118 -7.96 10.07 -19.06
CA ASP A 118 -6.67 10.75 -18.91
C ASP A 118 -5.59 9.76 -19.32
N GLY A 119 -5.06 9.96 -20.54
CA GLY A 119 -4.06 9.09 -21.15
C GLY A 119 -2.96 8.79 -20.14
N SER A 120 -2.60 7.50 -20.06
CA SER A 120 -1.49 6.97 -19.27
C SER A 120 -0.18 7.65 -19.68
N GLY A 121 0.05 8.85 -19.16
CA GLY A 121 1.33 9.49 -19.18
C GLY A 121 2.14 8.87 -18.07
N THR A 122 3.23 8.19 -18.43
CA THR A 122 4.15 7.52 -17.49
C THR A 122 4.55 8.38 -16.29
N ALA A 123 4.55 9.71 -16.44
CA ALA A 123 4.81 10.65 -15.35
C ALA A 123 3.68 10.72 -14.31
N VAL A 124 2.41 10.79 -14.74
CA VAL A 124 1.24 10.83 -13.84
C VAL A 124 1.08 9.48 -13.12
N ASP A 125 1.29 8.38 -13.84
CA ASP A 125 1.24 7.03 -13.28
C ASP A 125 2.37 6.81 -12.26
N ALA A 126 3.57 7.33 -12.53
CA ALA A 126 4.68 7.29 -11.58
C ALA A 126 4.40 8.09 -10.30
N VAL A 127 3.82 9.29 -10.43
CA VAL A 127 3.44 10.10 -9.25
C VAL A 127 2.35 9.38 -8.44
N ALA A 128 1.36 8.77 -9.11
CA ALA A 128 0.33 7.98 -8.44
C ALA A 128 0.92 6.77 -7.70
N ALA A 129 1.90 6.08 -8.28
CA ALA A 129 2.59 4.97 -7.61
C ALA A 129 3.36 5.43 -6.36
N GLY A 130 4.05 6.57 -6.44
CA GLY A 130 4.68 7.20 -5.27
C GLY A 130 3.66 7.55 -4.18
N HIS A 131 2.53 8.16 -4.59
CA HIS A 131 1.42 8.49 -3.69
C HIS A 131 0.88 7.27 -2.96
N CYS A 132 0.62 6.16 -3.67
CA CYS A 132 0.13 4.92 -3.07
C CYS A 132 0.99 4.48 -1.88
N LEU A 133 2.31 4.45 -2.04
CA LEU A 133 3.23 4.02 -0.99
C LEU A 133 3.26 5.00 0.18
N ALA A 134 3.39 6.31 -0.11
CA ALA A 134 3.51 7.34 0.91
C ALA A 134 2.22 7.48 1.73
N ALA A 135 1.07 7.58 1.06
CA ALA A 135 -0.24 7.66 1.69
C ALA A 135 -0.57 6.40 2.50
N GLY A 136 -0.21 5.22 1.98
CA GLY A 136 -0.37 3.97 2.72
C GLY A 136 0.42 3.97 4.02
N TRP A 137 1.70 4.38 3.98
CA TRP A 137 2.51 4.52 5.20
C TRP A 137 1.94 5.55 6.18
N LEU A 138 1.37 6.65 5.68
CA LEU A 138 0.82 7.71 6.53
C LEU A 138 -0.48 7.32 7.24
N ALA A 139 -1.32 6.48 6.63
CA ALA A 139 -2.62 6.11 7.20
C ALA A 139 -2.55 5.59 8.65
N PRO A 140 -1.73 4.60 9.02
CA PRO A 140 -1.61 4.16 10.41
C PRO A 140 -0.98 5.21 11.32
N GLN A 141 -0.14 6.13 10.80
CA GLN A 141 0.42 7.23 11.59
C GLN A 141 -0.65 8.26 11.97
N VAL A 142 -1.53 8.59 11.03
CA VAL A 142 -2.69 9.48 11.23
C VAL A 142 -3.62 8.89 12.29
N LEU A 143 -3.90 7.58 12.20
CA LEU A 143 -4.70 6.87 13.19
C LEU A 143 -4.06 6.93 14.59
N ARG A 144 -2.75 6.67 14.70
CA ARG A 144 -2.00 6.79 15.96
C ARG A 144 -1.99 8.21 16.54
N ALA A 145 -2.08 9.24 15.69
CA ALA A 145 -2.21 10.63 16.10
C ALA A 145 -3.64 10.99 16.59
N GLY A 146 -4.58 10.04 16.59
CA GLY A 146 -5.96 10.22 17.06
C GLY A 146 -6.93 10.70 15.97
N LEU A 147 -6.49 10.77 14.73
CA LEU A 147 -7.35 11.09 13.59
C LEU A 147 -7.98 9.80 13.05
N VAL A 148 -9.30 9.72 13.11
CA VAL A 148 -10.06 8.54 12.69
C VAL A 148 -10.74 8.78 11.33
N GLY A 149 -10.82 7.72 10.52
CA GLY A 149 -11.64 7.73 9.31
C GLY A 149 -13.12 7.57 9.64
N THR A 150 -14.00 7.84 8.68
CA THR A 150 -15.42 7.51 8.81
C THR A 150 -15.59 6.00 8.56
N PRO A 151 -16.29 5.25 9.43
CA PRO A 151 -16.52 3.83 9.21
C PRO A 151 -17.14 3.52 7.85
N GLY A 152 -16.56 2.59 7.09
CA GLY A 152 -17.08 2.17 5.78
C GLY A 152 -16.71 3.10 4.62
N THR A 153 -15.79 4.05 4.83
CA THR A 153 -15.36 5.02 3.81
C THR A 153 -14.80 4.33 2.58
N LEU A 154 -14.15 3.18 2.74
CA LEU A 154 -13.60 2.42 1.61
C LEU A 154 -14.71 2.02 0.64
N GLN A 155 -15.76 1.36 1.13
CA GLN A 155 -16.87 0.89 0.31
C GLN A 155 -17.62 2.07 -0.30
N ASP A 156 -17.84 3.15 0.45
CA ASP A 156 -18.53 4.35 -0.02
C ASP A 156 -17.74 5.09 -1.11
N THR A 157 -16.43 5.24 -0.90
CA THR A 157 -15.54 5.88 -1.87
C THR A 157 -15.49 5.08 -3.16
N VAL A 158 -15.26 3.76 -3.08
CA VAL A 158 -15.25 2.90 -4.27
C VAL A 158 -16.61 2.92 -4.96
N SER A 159 -17.70 2.86 -4.21
CA SER A 159 -19.05 2.86 -4.81
C SER A 159 -19.34 4.16 -5.55
N THR A 160 -18.99 5.29 -4.94
CA THR A 160 -19.17 6.63 -5.51
C THR A 160 -18.34 6.80 -6.78
N VAL A 161 -17.08 6.36 -6.76
CA VAL A 161 -16.12 6.54 -7.86
C VAL A 161 -16.38 5.58 -9.02
N THR A 162 -16.98 4.42 -8.75
CA THR A 162 -17.29 3.44 -9.79
C THR A 162 -18.73 3.54 -10.29
N GLY A 163 -19.62 4.24 -9.57
CA GLY A 163 -21.04 4.37 -9.88
C GLY A 163 -21.84 3.08 -9.64
N ARG A 164 -21.32 2.16 -8.82
CA ARG A 164 -21.93 0.85 -8.53
C ARG A 164 -21.63 0.42 -7.09
N PRO A 165 -22.39 -0.50 -6.48
CA PRO A 165 -22.06 -1.01 -5.16
C PRO A 165 -20.68 -1.69 -5.15
N ALA A 166 -19.81 -1.29 -4.22
CA ALA A 166 -18.53 -1.91 -3.99
C ALA A 166 -18.70 -3.33 -3.38
N GLY A 167 -17.75 -4.21 -3.68
CA GLY A 167 -17.60 -5.48 -2.97
C GLY A 167 -17.17 -5.27 -1.52
N HIS A 168 -17.16 -6.35 -0.75
CA HIS A 168 -16.59 -6.34 0.61
C HIS A 168 -15.15 -6.82 0.54
N LEU A 169 -14.24 -6.09 1.20
CA LEU A 169 -12.86 -6.56 1.33
C LEU A 169 -12.85 -7.81 2.20
N ARG A 170 -12.48 -8.94 1.60
CA ARG A 170 -12.33 -10.23 2.28
C ARG A 170 -10.93 -10.73 2.00
N THR A 171 -10.04 -10.53 2.96
CA THR A 171 -8.72 -11.15 2.90
C THR A 171 -8.86 -12.61 3.32
N ALA A 172 -8.35 -13.55 2.51
CA ALA A 172 -8.18 -14.91 2.97
C ALA A 172 -7.28 -14.89 4.22
N PRO A 173 -7.53 -15.75 5.23
CA PRO A 173 -6.62 -15.85 6.36
C PRO A 173 -5.22 -16.16 5.84
N VAL A 174 -4.24 -15.37 6.28
CA VAL A 174 -2.84 -15.57 5.94
C VAL A 174 -2.44 -16.91 6.59
N THR A 175 -2.34 -17.97 5.79
CA THR A 175 -1.84 -19.26 6.26
C THR A 175 -0.32 -19.21 6.34
N ASP A 176 0.25 -19.70 7.42
CA ASP A 176 1.69 -19.90 7.57
C ASP A 176 2.12 -21.12 6.73
N GLY A 177 2.15 -20.93 5.41
CA GLY A 177 2.75 -21.88 4.47
C GLY A 177 4.21 -21.52 4.18
N PRO A 178 5.07 -22.49 3.81
CA PRO A 178 6.48 -22.23 3.50
C PRO A 178 6.59 -21.23 2.35
N GLY A 179 7.29 -20.12 2.61
CA GLY A 179 7.38 -18.95 1.73
C GLY A 179 7.85 -19.29 0.32
N ALA A 180 7.17 -18.69 -0.67
CA ALA A 180 7.65 -18.65 -2.04
C ALA A 180 9.02 -17.94 -2.11
N PRO A 181 9.89 -18.26 -3.08
CA PRO A 181 11.24 -17.70 -3.14
C PRO A 181 11.21 -16.17 -3.14
N VAL A 182 11.93 -15.60 -2.18
CA VAL A 182 11.98 -14.15 -1.96
C VAL A 182 12.63 -13.51 -3.18
N GLY A 183 11.90 -12.58 -3.81
CA GLY A 183 12.41 -11.76 -4.91
C GLY A 183 13.55 -10.82 -4.47
N PRO A 184 14.00 -9.89 -5.32
CA PRO A 184 15.11 -8.98 -5.03
C PRO A 184 14.93 -8.16 -3.72
N ALA A 185 13.71 -7.92 -3.26
CA ALA A 185 13.43 -7.37 -1.93
C ALA A 185 14.01 -8.21 -0.77
N GLY A 186 14.04 -9.54 -0.88
CA GLY A 186 14.67 -10.44 0.08
C GLY A 186 16.19 -10.31 0.11
N ALA A 187 16.81 -10.05 -1.05
CA ALA A 187 18.25 -9.78 -1.14
C ALA A 187 18.61 -8.43 -0.49
N LEU A 188 17.71 -7.45 -0.55
CA LEU A 188 17.87 -6.14 0.10
C LEU A 188 17.74 -6.25 1.63
N LEU A 189 16.86 -7.13 2.13
CA LEU A 189 16.74 -7.47 3.55
C LEU A 189 17.95 -8.27 4.07
N ALA A 190 18.53 -9.15 3.25
CA ALA A 190 19.73 -9.92 3.61
C ALA A 190 21.00 -9.06 3.73
N GLY A 191 21.06 -7.93 3.02
CA GLY A 191 22.19 -6.99 3.06
C GLY A 191 22.18 -5.98 4.23
N LEU A 192 21.12 -5.99 5.06
CA LEU A 192 20.98 -5.12 6.23
C LEU A 192 21.30 -5.82 7.57
N ARG A 193 21.76 -7.08 7.54
CA ARG A 193 22.26 -7.83 8.70
C ARG A 193 23.78 -7.73 8.83
#